data_AF-A0A2M9YJ08-F1
#
_entry.id   AF-A0A2M9YJ08-F1
#
_cell.length_a   1.000
_cell.length_b   1.000
_cell.length_c   1.000
_cell.angle_alpha   90.00
_cell.angle_beta   90.00
_cell.angle_gamma   90.00
#
_symmetry.space_group_name_H-M   'P 1'
#
loop_
_entity.id
_entity.type
_entity.pdbx_description
1 polymer ?
#
loop_
_entity_poly.entity_id
_entity_poly.type
_entity_poly.pdbx_seq_one_letter_code
_entity_poly.pdbx_strand_id
1 'polypeptide(L)' 'MEEDVNLQRGKVDSKVLTKPKTNQTPQEFLLFKERELGRTITPRFREYFFRELKAKGNNSFEEIWRAVNHGN' A
#
# COMPACT_ATOMS: atom_id res chain seq x y z
N MET A 1 -30.98 5.32 11.88
CA MET A 1 -30.46 3.94 11.95
C MET A 1 -28.98 4.06 11.68
N GLU A 2 -28.23 4.20 12.77
CA GLU A 2 -26.79 4.40 12.78
C GLU A 2 -26.17 3.02 12.86
N GLU A 3 -25.33 2.66 11.90
CA GLU A 3 -24.52 1.44 11.94
C GLU A 3 -23.05 1.82 12.07
N ASP A 4 -22.55 1.61 13.28
CA ASP A 4 -21.16 1.51 13.66
C ASP A 4 -20.38 0.58 12.72
N VAL A 5 -19.35 1.12 12.06
CA VAL A 5 -18.21 0.33 11.58
C VAL A 5 -16.96 0.80 12.33
N ASN A 6 -16.73 0.11 13.44
CA ASN A 6 -15.46 0.06 14.14
C ASN A 6 -14.45 -0.67 13.25
N LEU A 7 -13.43 0.04 12.74
CA LEU A 7 -12.20 -0.62 12.32
C LEU A 7 -10.99 0.20 12.77
N GLN A 8 -10.51 -0.14 13.96
CA GLN A 8 -9.16 0.18 14.43
C GLN A 8 -8.11 -0.32 13.43
N ARG A 9 -7.32 0.59 12.83
CA ARG A 9 -5.85 0.52 12.86
C ARG A 9 -5.21 1.66 12.07
N GLY A 10 -4.30 2.34 12.75
CA GLY A 10 -3.19 3.04 12.11
C GLY A 10 -3.32 4.55 12.21
N LYS A 11 -2.77 5.09 13.29
CA LYS A 11 -2.30 6.48 13.36
C LYS A 11 -1.42 6.71 12.13
N VAL A 12 -1.92 7.39 11.10
CA VAL A 12 -1.09 7.89 10.02
C VAL A 12 -0.65 9.27 10.44
N ASP A 13 0.51 9.33 11.08
CA ASP A 13 1.20 10.57 11.36
C ASP A 13 1.21 11.43 10.09
N SER A 14 0.44 12.52 10.16
CA SER A 14 0.55 13.67 9.30
C SER A 14 1.95 14.24 9.46
N LYS A 15 2.89 13.80 8.62
CA LYS A 15 4.15 14.50 8.40
C LYS A 15 4.70 14.16 7.02
N VAL A 16 4.41 15.08 6.11
CA VAL A 16 5.29 15.51 5.02
C VAL A 16 5.36 14.59 3.79
N LEU A 17 4.61 15.03 2.78
CA LEU A 17 4.89 14.88 1.35
C LEU A 17 6.35 15.27 1.04
N THR A 18 7.32 14.37 1.20
CA THR A 18 8.71 14.62 0.78
C THR A 18 9.34 13.39 0.14
N LYS A 19 9.27 13.38 -1.20
CA LYS A 19 10.11 12.63 -2.15
C LYS A 19 10.02 11.08 -2.06
N PRO A 20 10.16 10.36 -3.20
CA PRO A 20 10.32 8.91 -3.15
C PRO A 20 11.64 8.59 -2.44
N LYS A 21 11.58 8.32 -1.13
CA LYS A 21 12.70 7.77 -0.39
C LYS A 21 12.98 6.38 -0.98
N THR A 22 14.19 6.19 -1.48
CA THR A 22 14.73 4.89 -1.91
C THR A 22 14.67 3.82 -0.81
N ASN A 23 14.48 4.23 0.46
CA ASN A 23 14.23 3.36 1.62
C ASN A 23 12.78 3.40 2.12
N GLN A 24 11.78 3.64 1.25
CA GLN A 24 10.38 3.51 1.67
C GLN A 24 10.06 2.03 1.95
N THR A 25 9.31 1.76 3.01
CA THR A 25 8.85 0.39 3.25
C THR A 25 7.71 0.06 2.29
N PRO A 26 7.50 -1.22 1.95
CA PRO A 26 6.36 -1.61 1.12
C PRO A 26 5.01 -1.22 1.73
N GLN A 27 4.92 -1.08 3.06
CA GLN A 27 3.72 -0.57 3.73
C GLN A 27 3.51 0.94 3.49
N GLU A 28 4.58 1.73 3.53
CA GLU A 28 4.57 3.16 3.19
C GLU A 28 4.19 3.39 1.72
N PHE A 29 4.74 2.56 0.83
CA PHE A 29 4.40 2.61 -0.60
C PHE A 29 2.90 2.39 -0.84
N LEU A 30 2.30 1.39 -0.17
CA LEU A 30 0.87 1.12 -0.28
C LEU A 30 0.03 2.27 0.29
N LEU A 31 0.43 2.84 1.43
CA LEU A 31 -0.23 4.02 2.02
C LEU A 31 -0.19 5.23 1.08
N PHE A 32 0.92 5.45 0.39
CA PHE A 32 1.03 6.50 -0.61
C PHE A 32 0.05 6.25 -1.77
N LYS A 33 -0.02 5.01 -2.28
CA LYS A 33 -0.96 4.62 -3.34
C LYS A 33 -2.42 4.74 -2.92
N GLU A 34 -2.77 4.45 -1.66
CA GLU A 34 -4.12 4.67 -1.13
C GLU A 34 -4.54 6.14 -1.24
N ARG A 35 -3.63 7.05 -0.86
CA ARG A 35 -3.85 8.49 -0.93
C ARG A 35 -3.96 8.97 -2.38
N GLU A 36 -3.09 8.48 -3.28
CA GLU A 36 -3.16 8.83 -4.71
C GLU A 36 -4.45 8.36 -5.38
N LEU A 37 -4.91 7.14 -5.06
CA LEU A 37 -6.11 6.55 -5.66
C LEU A 37 -7.41 7.00 -4.99
N GLY A 38 -7.34 7.66 -3.83
CA GLY A 38 -8.51 8.01 -3.02
C GLY A 38 -9.29 6.79 -2.51
N ARG A 39 -8.66 5.60 -2.48
CA ARG A 39 -9.30 4.34 -2.06
C ARG A 39 -8.39 3.55 -1.14
N THR A 40 -8.99 2.88 -0.16
CA THR A 40 -8.25 1.99 0.75
C THR A 40 -7.88 0.69 0.03
N ILE A 41 -6.61 0.29 0.15
CA ILE A 41 -6.09 -0.98 -0.31
C ILE A 41 -6.46 -2.04 0.72
N THR A 42 -7.22 -3.04 0.27
CA THR A 42 -7.69 -4.12 1.14
C THR A 42 -6.54 -4.95 1.71
N PRO A 43 -6.70 -5.51 2.93
CA PRO A 43 -5.66 -6.33 3.55
C PRO A 43 -5.22 -7.52 2.68
N ARG A 44 -6.16 -8.15 1.94
CA ARG A 44 -5.84 -9.23 0.98
C ARG A 44 -4.87 -8.78 -0.11
N PHE A 45 -5.08 -7.57 -0.65
CA PHE A 45 -4.18 -7.02 -1.66
C PHE A 45 -2.81 -6.71 -1.04
N ARG A 46 -2.77 -6.19 0.19
CA ARG A 46 -1.50 -5.93 0.89
C ARG A 46 -0.71 -7.23 1.03
N GLU A 47 -1.33 -8.30 1.53
CA GLU A 47 -0.69 -9.62 1.64
C GLU A 47 -0.18 -10.13 0.28
N TYR A 48 -0.99 -10.00 -0.77
CA TYR A 48 -0.59 -10.38 -2.13
C TYR A 48 0.62 -9.57 -2.61
N PHE A 49 0.62 -8.25 -2.41
CA PHE A 49 1.74 -7.37 -2.75
C PHE A 49 3.02 -7.76 -2.00
N PHE A 50 2.94 -8.02 -0.69
CA PHE A 50 4.11 -8.47 0.08
C PHE A 50 4.62 -9.84 -0.38
N ARG A 51 3.72 -10.75 -0.76
CA ARG A 51 4.08 -12.07 -1.30
C ARG A 51 4.85 -11.93 -2.61
N GLU A 52 4.33 -11.11 -3.53
CA GLU A 52 4.99 -10.85 -4.81
C GLU A 52 6.32 -10.11 -4.63
N LEU A 53 6.37 -9.13 -3.73
CA LEU A 53 7.62 -8.43 -3.41
C LEU A 53 8.70 -9.40 -2.89
N LYS A 54 8.31 -10.33 -2.00
CA LYS A 54 9.23 -11.36 -1.49
C LYS A 54 9.65 -12.34 -2.58
N ALA A 55 8.74 -12.72 -3.48
CA ALA A 55 9.04 -13.62 -4.59
C ALA A 55 9.95 -12.95 -5.64
N LYS A 56 9.79 -11.66 -5.87
CA LYS A 56 10.49 -10.90 -6.92
C LYS A 56 11.76 -10.19 -6.45
N GLY A 57 12.01 -10.09 -5.15
CA GLY A 57 13.31 -9.84 -4.47
C GLY A 57 14.06 -8.53 -4.79
N ASN A 58 14.27 -8.24 -6.07
CA ASN A 58 15.03 -7.12 -6.63
C ASN A 58 14.17 -6.15 -7.48
N ASN A 59 12.86 -6.37 -7.58
CA ASN A 59 11.98 -5.54 -8.39
C ASN A 59 11.54 -4.29 -7.61
N SER A 60 11.39 -3.17 -8.31
CA SER A 60 10.92 -1.93 -7.67
C SER A 60 9.47 -2.07 -7.19
N PHE A 61 9.11 -1.35 -6.12
CA PHE A 61 7.73 -1.37 -5.59
C PHE A 61 6.68 -1.02 -6.66
N GLU A 62 7.01 -0.11 -7.58
CA GLU A 62 6.14 0.24 -8.71
C GLU A 62 5.96 -0.91 -9.70
N GLU A 63 6.99 -1.70 -9.97
CA GLU A 63 6.88 -2.87 -10.86
C GLU A 63 5.99 -3.94 -10.25
N ILE A 64 6.17 -4.22 -8.95
CA ILE A 64 5.29 -5.13 -8.21
C ILE A 64 3.87 -4.60 -8.23
N TRP A 65 3.69 -3.31 -7.94
CA TRP A 65 2.37 -2.66 -7.94
C TRP A 65 1.67 -2.81 -9.28
N ARG A 66 2.36 -2.55 -10.39
CA ARG A 66 1.80 -2.75 -11.74
C ARG A 66 1.47 -4.22 -11.97
N ALA A 67 2.33 -5.15 -11.59
CA ALA A 67 2.08 -6.58 -11.74
C ALA A 67 0.83 -7.04 -10.96
N VAL A 68 0.65 -6.56 -9.72
CA VAL A 68 -0.50 -6.95 -8.89
C VAL A 68 -1.80 -6.18 -9.20
N ASN A 69 -1.70 -4.97 -9.76
CA ASN A 69 -2.84 -4.11 -10.07
C ASN A 69 -3.34 -4.27 -11.52
N HIS A 70 -2.49 -4.70 -12.45
CA HIS A 70 -2.84 -5.04 -13.84
C HIS A 70 -2.86 -6.55 -14.11
N GLY A 71 -2.80 -7.38 -13.08
CA GLY A 71 -2.98 -8.83 -13.21
C GLY A 71 -4.39 -9.13 -13.71
N ASN A 72 -4.48 -9.42 -15.01
CA ASN A 72 -5.62 -9.99 -15.72
C ASN A 72 -6.09 -11.31 -15.10
#